data_AF-A0A137Q6M5-F1
#
_entry.id   AF-A0A137Q6M5-F1
#
_cell.length_a   1.000
_cell.length_b   1.000
_cell.length_c   1.000
_cell.angle_alpha   90.00
_cell.angle_beta   90.00
_cell.angle_gamma   90.00
#
_symmetry.space_group_name_H-M   'P 1'
#
loop_
_entity.id
_entity.type
_entity.pdbx_description
1 polymer ?
#
loop_
_entity_poly.entity_id
_entity_poly.type
_entity_poly.pdbx_seq_one_letter_code
_entity_poly.pdbx_strand_id
1 'polypeptide(L)'
;MRTALELIGQSGMGYSFAALADNQEEHPYLRAMKRFILLIRGLFCFFTNRFVSPLAAKFNFPHVKRYIVEHILMRKVQEIKESVDLIYRNSLEIIKAKEDAINSSDPTVVQEMKEKKDIISILMRANSQANRLSDEELYGQVSTFVFVGIATTSSGIERIIRMLTTHSDVQKRLLEELREAQQDDQLTYDQLMSLPHLDAVCCETLHEYPPINLVPIQTYPPVNLVPIQTVRKDIMLPLSKPIIGSDGREVSEVLVPKGTDVVISILGSNTNPDLWSADALEWKTEW
;
A
#
# COMPACT_ATOMS: atom_id res chain seq x y z
N MET A 1 -9.81 5.87 7.17
CA MET A 1 -9.70 4.41 6.95
C MET A 1 -11.01 3.67 6.70
N ARG A 2 -12.11 3.94 7.44
CA ARG A 2 -13.40 3.24 7.26
C ARG A 2 -13.94 3.36 5.82
N THR A 3 -13.92 4.56 5.25
CA THR A 3 -14.36 4.82 3.87
C THR A 3 -13.55 4.05 2.83
N ALA A 4 -12.22 4.07 2.93
CA ALA A 4 -11.37 3.34 1.99
C ALA A 4 -11.55 1.81 2.10
N LEU A 5 -11.72 1.28 3.33
CA LEU A 5 -12.05 -0.14 3.53
C LEU A 5 -13.36 -0.50 2.84
N GLU A 6 -14.39 0.34 2.96
CA GLU A 6 -15.68 0.08 2.33
C GLU A 6 -15.60 0.17 0.80
N LEU A 7 -15.00 1.25 0.27
CA LEU A 7 -14.90 1.45 -1.17
C LEU A 7 -14.01 0.41 -1.84
N ILE A 8 -12.87 0.04 -1.25
CA ILE A 8 -11.97 -0.99 -1.78
C ILE A 8 -12.55 -2.38 -1.54
N GLY A 9 -13.28 -2.57 -0.45
CA GLY A 9 -14.11 -3.76 -0.22
C GLY A 9 -15.08 -3.98 -1.37
N GLN A 10 -15.90 -2.99 -1.67
CA GLN A 10 -16.91 -3.12 -2.71
C GLN A 10 -16.30 -3.19 -4.12
N SER A 11 -15.39 -2.28 -4.48
CA SER A 11 -14.81 -2.21 -5.83
C SER A 11 -13.77 -3.30 -6.09
N GLY A 12 -12.88 -3.54 -5.13
CA GLY A 12 -11.78 -4.51 -5.25
C GLY A 12 -12.23 -5.94 -4.95
N MET A 13 -13.14 -6.13 -4.00
CA MET A 13 -13.52 -7.45 -3.50
C MET A 13 -15.01 -7.77 -3.67
N GLY A 14 -15.85 -6.88 -4.19
CA GLY A 14 -17.30 -7.12 -4.19
C GLY A 14 -17.86 -7.45 -2.80
N TYR A 15 -17.20 -7.00 -1.72
CA TYR A 15 -17.52 -7.34 -0.34
C TYR A 15 -17.71 -6.05 0.47
N SER A 16 -18.87 -5.90 1.11
CA SER A 16 -19.10 -4.79 2.03
C SER A 16 -18.61 -5.19 3.42
N PHE A 17 -17.76 -4.35 4.01
CA PHE A 17 -17.34 -4.50 5.40
C PHE A 17 -18.34 -3.87 6.38
N ALA A 18 -19.45 -3.33 5.85
CA ALA A 18 -20.39 -2.47 6.57
C ALA A 18 -19.69 -1.36 7.35
N ALA A 19 -18.52 -0.92 6.90
CA ALA A 19 -17.64 -0.07 7.68
C ALA A 19 -18.21 1.34 7.85
N LEU A 20 -19.18 1.75 7.03
CA LEU A 20 -19.86 3.05 7.09
C LEU A 20 -21.26 2.99 7.71
N ALA A 21 -21.74 1.82 8.16
CA ALA A 21 -23.04 1.72 8.82
C ALA A 21 -23.04 2.47 10.16
N ASP A 22 -24.12 3.21 10.44
CA ASP A 22 -24.30 3.94 11.68
C ASP A 22 -24.31 2.99 12.88
N ASN A 23 -23.62 3.40 13.95
CA ASN A 23 -23.60 2.71 15.26
C ASN A 23 -22.93 1.31 15.31
N GLN A 24 -22.19 0.90 14.27
CA GLN A 24 -21.38 -0.33 14.34
C GLN A 24 -19.97 -0.10 14.89
N GLU A 25 -19.50 -1.05 15.71
CA GLU A 25 -18.10 -1.12 16.14
C GLU A 25 -17.15 -1.28 14.95
N GLU A 26 -15.93 -0.77 15.10
CA GLU A 26 -14.89 -0.89 14.08
C GLU A 26 -14.62 -2.37 13.74
N HIS A 27 -14.78 -2.71 12.45
CA HIS A 27 -14.57 -4.05 11.94
C HIS A 27 -13.20 -4.62 12.37
N PRO A 28 -13.13 -5.86 12.88
CA PRO A 28 -11.90 -6.43 13.45
C PRO A 28 -10.69 -6.38 12.50
N TYR A 29 -10.93 -6.57 11.20
CA TYR A 29 -9.91 -6.44 10.16
C TYR A 29 -9.20 -5.08 10.19
N LEU A 30 -9.98 -3.99 10.29
CA LEU A 30 -9.44 -2.64 10.28
C LEU A 30 -8.61 -2.37 11.53
N ARG A 31 -9.09 -2.85 12.68
CA ARG A 31 -8.39 -2.75 13.96
C ARG A 31 -7.05 -3.48 13.91
N ALA A 32 -7.01 -4.70 13.37
CA ALA A 32 -5.76 -5.45 13.20
C ALA A 32 -4.80 -4.77 12.22
N MET A 33 -5.28 -4.25 11.09
CA MET A 33 -4.44 -3.49 10.16
C MET A 33 -3.78 -2.28 10.80
N LYS A 34 -4.55 -1.46 11.52
CA LYS A 34 -4.03 -0.29 12.24
C LYS A 34 -2.94 -0.69 13.25
N ARG A 35 -3.23 -1.70 14.06
CA ARG A 35 -2.26 -2.24 15.04
C ARG A 35 -1.00 -2.73 14.34
N PHE A 36 -1.16 -3.53 13.28
CA PHE A 36 -0.04 -4.04 12.50
C PHE A 36 0.85 -2.92 11.97
N ILE A 37 0.28 -1.90 11.31
CA ILE A 37 1.02 -0.75 10.76
C ILE A 37 1.80 -0.01 11.85
N LEU A 38 1.22 0.17 13.04
CA LEU A 38 1.90 0.82 14.16
C LEU A 38 3.02 -0.05 14.72
N LEU A 39 2.79 -1.36 14.83
CA LEU A 39 3.75 -2.31 15.39
C LEU A 39 4.94 -2.52 14.48
N ILE A 40 4.76 -2.55 13.16
CA ILE A 40 5.88 -2.72 12.22
C ILE A 40 6.79 -1.49 12.13
N ARG A 41 6.39 -0.35 12.71
CA ARG A 41 7.23 0.84 12.78
C ARG A 41 8.27 0.73 13.90
N GLY A 42 9.39 1.42 13.69
CA GLY A 42 10.46 1.60 14.69
C GLY A 42 11.66 0.67 14.55
N LEU A 43 12.70 0.97 15.33
CA LEU A 43 14.01 0.33 15.24
C LEU A 43 13.95 -1.20 15.42
N PHE A 44 13.10 -1.70 16.33
CA PHE A 44 12.96 -3.14 16.56
C PHE A 44 12.65 -3.90 15.27
N CYS A 45 11.59 -3.49 14.54
CA CYS A 45 11.19 -4.16 13.31
C CYS A 45 12.20 -3.95 12.18
N PHE A 46 12.85 -2.77 12.14
CA PHE A 46 13.95 -2.51 11.22
C PHE A 46 15.11 -3.50 11.43
N PHE A 47 15.57 -3.66 12.67
CA PHE A 47 16.66 -4.58 13.02
C PHE A 47 16.27 -6.04 12.82
N THR A 48 15.07 -6.47 13.22
CA THR A 48 14.61 -7.84 12.99
C THR A 48 14.49 -8.14 11.49
N ASN A 49 13.93 -7.21 10.70
CA ASN A 49 13.83 -7.38 9.26
C ASN A 49 15.22 -7.40 8.58
N ARG A 50 16.17 -6.59 9.06
CA ARG A 50 17.53 -6.52 8.50
C ARG A 50 18.39 -7.73 8.83
N PHE A 51 18.35 -8.22 10.06
CA PHE A 51 19.30 -9.24 10.54
C PHE A 51 18.68 -10.62 10.72
N VAL A 52 17.45 -10.70 11.23
CA VAL A 52 16.80 -11.97 11.57
C VAL A 52 16.11 -12.57 10.35
N SER A 53 15.42 -11.76 9.55
CA SER A 53 14.63 -12.26 8.42
C SER A 53 15.47 -12.90 7.30
N PRO A 54 16.63 -12.35 6.87
CA PRO A 54 17.47 -13.02 5.87
C PRO A 54 18.04 -14.35 6.37
N LEU A 55 18.34 -14.44 7.66
CA LEU A 55 18.78 -15.69 8.28
C LEU A 55 17.64 -16.72 8.30
N ALA A 56 16.44 -16.30 8.70
CA ALA A 56 15.25 -17.15 8.67
C ALA A 56 14.83 -17.54 7.24
N ALA A 57 15.05 -16.69 6.24
CA ALA A 57 14.73 -16.98 4.84
C ALA A 57 15.61 -18.10 4.26
N LYS A 58 16.88 -18.22 4.70
CA LYS A 58 17.76 -19.34 4.31
C LYS A 58 17.22 -20.71 4.73
N PHE A 59 16.45 -20.76 5.82
CA PHE A 59 15.85 -21.98 6.34
C PHE A 59 14.36 -22.01 5.99
N ASN A 60 14.00 -22.65 4.87
CA ASN A 60 12.60 -22.66 4.40
C ASN A 60 11.74 -23.73 5.10
N PHE A 61 11.57 -23.62 6.42
CA PHE A 61 10.69 -24.49 7.20
C PHE A 61 9.54 -23.68 7.82
N PRO A 62 8.39 -23.54 7.12
CA PRO A 62 7.27 -22.72 7.59
C PRO A 62 6.77 -23.11 8.99
N HIS A 63 6.63 -24.40 9.28
CA HIS A 63 6.18 -24.89 10.58
C HIS A 63 7.16 -24.55 11.71
N VAL A 64 8.47 -24.63 11.44
CA VAL A 64 9.51 -24.28 12.42
C VAL A 64 9.49 -22.76 12.68
N LYS A 65 9.34 -21.94 11.63
CA LYS A 65 9.20 -20.49 11.79
C LYS A 65 7.99 -20.14 12.63
N ARG A 66 6.85 -20.78 12.38
CA ARG A 66 5.62 -20.59 13.16
C ARG A 66 5.82 -20.98 14.61
N TYR A 67 6.39 -22.15 14.86
CA TYR A 67 6.72 -22.63 16.20
C TYR A 67 7.61 -21.63 16.95
N ILE A 68 8.68 -21.14 16.32
CA ILE A 68 9.57 -20.14 16.93
C ILE A 68 8.79 -18.87 17.30
N VAL A 69 7.99 -18.32 16.38
CA VAL A 69 7.18 -17.12 16.63
C VAL A 69 6.19 -17.33 17.77
N GLU A 70 5.60 -18.52 17.90
CA GLU A 70 4.67 -18.85 18.99
C GLU A 70 5.36 -18.91 20.37
N HIS A 71 6.65 -19.26 20.41
CA HIS A 71 7.41 -19.39 21.65
C HIS A 71 8.21 -18.12 22.03
N ILE A 72 8.26 -17.10 21.17
CA ILE A 72 8.88 -15.81 21.51
C ILE A 72 7.97 -15.03 22.47
N LEU A 73 8.42 -14.84 23.72
CA LEU A 73 7.66 -14.15 24.77
C LEU A 73 7.56 -12.62 24.59
N MET A 74 8.11 -12.05 23.52
CA MET A 74 8.06 -10.61 23.28
C MET A 74 6.63 -10.19 22.91
N ARG A 75 6.03 -9.33 23.76
CA ARG A 75 4.67 -8.78 23.56
C ARG A 75 4.46 -8.25 22.14
N LYS A 76 5.40 -7.43 21.64
CA LYS A 76 5.35 -6.86 20.29
C LYS A 76 5.27 -7.92 19.18
N VAL A 77 5.99 -9.04 19.32
CA VAL A 77 5.97 -10.14 18.34
C VAL A 77 4.64 -10.88 18.37
N GLN A 78 4.10 -11.14 19.58
CA GLN A 78 2.78 -11.77 19.72
C GLN A 78 1.65 -10.89 19.17
N GLU A 79 1.69 -9.58 19.43
CA GLU A 79 0.70 -8.64 18.90
C GLU A 79 0.77 -8.54 17.35
N ILE A 80 1.98 -8.59 16.77
CA ILE A 80 2.15 -8.67 15.32
C ILE A 80 1.54 -9.97 14.78
N LYS A 81 1.87 -11.11 15.40
CA LYS A 81 1.34 -12.43 15.02
C LYS A 81 -0.19 -12.44 15.04
N GLU A 82 -0.80 -11.99 16.14
CA GLU A 82 -2.26 -11.92 16.29
C GLU A 82 -2.90 -11.00 15.24
N SER A 83 -2.26 -9.87 14.94
CA SER A 83 -2.75 -8.94 13.90
C SER A 83 -2.69 -9.57 12.51
N VAL A 84 -1.58 -10.24 12.18
CA VAL A 84 -1.41 -10.94 10.90
C VAL A 84 -2.40 -12.11 10.78
N ASP A 85 -2.56 -12.91 11.83
CA ASP A 85 -3.50 -14.04 11.84
C ASP A 85 -4.95 -13.57 11.62
N LEU A 86 -5.33 -12.43 12.21
CA LEU A 86 -6.66 -11.86 12.02
C LEU A 86 -6.85 -11.32 10.59
N ILE A 87 -5.87 -10.59 10.06
CA ILE A 87 -5.89 -10.10 8.68
C ILE A 87 -6.02 -11.29 7.71
N TYR A 88 -5.22 -12.33 7.92
CA TYR A 88 -5.23 -13.52 7.08
C TYR A 88 -6.57 -14.27 7.14
N ARG A 89 -7.11 -14.51 8.35
CA ARG A 89 -8.38 -15.21 8.54
C ARG A 89 -9.54 -14.51 7.86
N ASN A 90 -9.69 -13.20 8.09
CA ASN A 90 -10.75 -12.41 7.45
C ASN A 90 -10.60 -12.36 5.93
N SER A 91 -9.36 -12.31 5.42
CA SER A 91 -9.11 -12.37 3.97
C SER A 91 -9.53 -13.72 3.39
N LEU A 92 -9.25 -14.82 4.11
CA LEU A 92 -9.69 -16.16 3.70
C LEU A 92 -11.21 -16.31 3.70
N GLU A 93 -11.92 -15.74 4.67
CA GLU A 93 -13.38 -15.76 4.71
C GLU A 93 -14.00 -15.12 3.46
N ILE A 94 -13.47 -13.96 3.05
CA ILE A 94 -13.93 -13.26 1.84
C ILE A 94 -13.69 -14.09 0.58
N ILE A 95 -12.51 -14.70 0.48
CA ILE A 95 -12.15 -15.47 -0.71
C ILE A 95 -12.96 -16.76 -0.80
N LYS A 96 -13.11 -17.48 0.33
CA LYS A 96 -13.92 -18.70 0.37
C LYS A 96 -15.37 -18.43 0.00
N ALA A 97 -15.97 -17.36 0.53
CA ALA A 97 -17.33 -16.97 0.18
C ALA A 97 -17.50 -16.73 -1.34
N LYS A 98 -16.48 -16.19 -2.01
CA LYS A 98 -16.47 -16.03 -3.47
C LYS A 98 -16.26 -17.33 -4.22
N GLU A 99 -15.39 -18.20 -3.74
CA GLU A 99 -15.15 -19.50 -4.32
C GLU A 99 -16.41 -20.35 -4.27
N ASP A 100 -17.11 -20.36 -3.14
CA ASP A 100 -18.41 -21.02 -2.97
C ASP A 100 -19.46 -20.45 -3.93
N ALA A 101 -19.47 -19.14 -4.16
CA ALA A 101 -20.36 -18.51 -5.13
C ALA A 101 -20.02 -18.89 -6.59
N ILE A 102 -18.74 -19.02 -6.94
CA ILE A 102 -18.29 -19.43 -8.28
C ILE A 102 -18.57 -20.91 -8.54
N ASN A 103 -18.41 -21.75 -7.53
CA ASN A 103 -18.64 -23.19 -7.61
C ASN A 103 -20.09 -23.59 -7.29
N SER A 104 -20.97 -22.62 -7.08
CA SER A 104 -22.38 -22.87 -6.80
C SER A 104 -23.05 -23.65 -7.93
N SER A 105 -23.91 -24.60 -7.57
CA SER A 105 -24.74 -25.34 -8.53
C SER A 105 -25.86 -24.47 -9.14
N ASP A 106 -26.08 -23.25 -8.63
CA ASP A 106 -27.08 -22.33 -9.14
C ASP A 106 -26.52 -21.54 -10.35
N PRO A 107 -27.05 -21.77 -11.57
CA PRO A 107 -26.58 -21.11 -12.78
C PRO A 107 -26.76 -19.58 -12.74
N THR A 108 -27.71 -19.06 -11.95
CA THR A 108 -27.93 -17.61 -11.82
C THR A 108 -26.79 -16.93 -11.06
N VAL A 109 -26.35 -17.55 -9.95
CA VAL A 109 -25.22 -17.07 -9.13
C VAL A 109 -23.92 -17.15 -9.91
N VAL A 110 -23.70 -18.24 -10.65
CA VAL A 110 -22.50 -18.40 -11.49
C VAL A 110 -22.46 -17.35 -12.60
N GLN A 111 -23.61 -17.04 -13.21
CA GLN A 111 -23.68 -16.01 -14.24
C GLN A 111 -23.42 -14.61 -13.66
N GLU A 112 -24.02 -14.28 -12.51
CA GLU A 112 -23.75 -13.03 -11.81
C GLU A 112 -22.26 -12.88 -11.48
N MET A 113 -21.62 -13.93 -10.98
CA MET A 113 -20.19 -13.94 -10.67
C MET A 113 -19.30 -13.78 -11.91
N LYS A 114 -19.72 -14.27 -13.08
CA LYS A 114 -19.02 -14.03 -14.35
C LYS A 114 -19.09 -12.58 -14.80
N GLU A 115 -20.19 -11.90 -14.47
CA GLU A 115 -20.42 -10.50 -14.83
C GLU A 115 -19.77 -9.52 -13.84
N LYS A 116 -19.47 -9.95 -12.61
CA LYS A 116 -18.76 -9.11 -11.62
C LYS A 116 -17.39 -8.68 -12.12
N LYS A 117 -17.11 -7.38 -11.98
CA LYS A 117 -15.87 -6.72 -12.41
C LYS A 117 -14.91 -6.40 -11.26
N ASP A 118 -15.14 -6.98 -10.07
CA ASP A 118 -14.22 -6.80 -8.95
C ASP A 118 -12.89 -7.56 -9.18
N ILE A 119 -11.81 -7.05 -8.58
CA ILE A 119 -10.43 -7.53 -8.79
C ILE A 119 -10.30 -9.02 -8.42
N ILE A 120 -10.93 -9.46 -7.33
CA ILE A 120 -10.86 -10.87 -6.92
C ILE A 120 -11.56 -11.77 -7.94
N SER A 121 -12.77 -11.41 -8.39
CA SER A 121 -13.51 -12.17 -9.41
C SER A 121 -12.73 -12.25 -10.72
N ILE A 122 -12.09 -11.15 -11.14
CA ILE A 122 -11.21 -11.13 -12.32
C ILE A 122 -10.00 -12.06 -12.11
N LEU A 123 -9.33 -11.97 -10.96
CA LEU A 123 -8.16 -12.80 -10.65
C LEU A 123 -8.51 -14.28 -10.64
N MET A 124 -9.63 -14.67 -10.03
CA MET A 124 -10.10 -16.06 -9.98
C MET A 124 -10.45 -16.59 -11.38
N ARG A 125 -11.09 -15.77 -12.23
CA ARG A 125 -11.37 -16.14 -13.63
C ARG A 125 -10.10 -16.25 -14.47
N ALA A 126 -9.13 -15.36 -14.28
CA ALA A 126 -7.84 -15.45 -14.97
C ALA A 126 -7.07 -16.70 -14.53
N ASN A 127 -7.09 -17.02 -13.23
CA ASN A 127 -6.41 -18.17 -12.65
C ASN A 127 -6.95 -19.53 -13.13
N SER A 128 -8.16 -19.57 -13.70
CA SER A 128 -8.76 -20.79 -14.25
C SER A 128 -8.41 -21.06 -15.72
N GLN A 129 -7.82 -20.08 -16.44
CA GLN A 129 -7.59 -20.18 -17.89
C GLN A 129 -6.18 -20.62 -18.28
N ALA A 130 -5.12 -20.21 -17.57
CA ALA A 130 -3.73 -20.68 -17.80
C ALA A 130 -2.79 -20.27 -16.64
N ASN A 131 -1.69 -21.02 -16.41
CA ASN A 131 -0.69 -20.77 -15.35
C ASN A 131 -1.31 -20.52 -13.96
N ARG A 132 -2.05 -21.52 -13.48
CA ARG A 132 -2.78 -21.47 -12.21
C ARG A 132 -1.82 -21.27 -11.02
N LEU A 133 -1.98 -20.16 -10.31
CA LEU A 133 -1.49 -19.98 -8.95
C LEU A 133 -2.10 -21.07 -8.05
N SER A 134 -1.28 -21.62 -7.16
CA SER A 134 -1.80 -22.44 -6.08
C SER A 134 -2.80 -21.64 -5.24
N ASP A 135 -3.70 -22.34 -4.55
CA ASP A 135 -4.71 -21.67 -3.73
C ASP A 135 -4.05 -20.79 -2.64
N GLU A 136 -2.93 -21.25 -2.07
CA GLU A 136 -2.12 -20.46 -1.12
C GLU A 136 -1.55 -19.17 -1.74
N GLU A 137 -1.02 -19.23 -2.96
CA GLU A 137 -0.52 -18.06 -3.67
C GLU A 137 -1.64 -17.09 -4.02
N LEU A 138 -2.78 -17.61 -4.49
CA LEU A 138 -3.97 -16.80 -4.78
C LEU A 138 -4.44 -16.07 -3.53
N TYR A 139 -4.54 -16.76 -2.39
CA TYR A 139 -4.91 -16.17 -1.10
C TYR A 139 -3.91 -15.12 -0.64
N GLY A 140 -2.61 -15.40 -0.82
CA GLY A 140 -1.54 -14.45 -0.53
C GLY A 140 -1.65 -13.16 -1.36
N GLN A 141 -1.91 -13.28 -2.66
CA GLN A 141 -2.07 -12.11 -3.54
C GLN A 141 -3.28 -11.28 -3.15
N VAL A 142 -4.44 -11.91 -2.96
CA VAL A 142 -5.66 -11.19 -2.56
C VAL A 142 -5.43 -10.45 -1.23
N SER A 143 -4.97 -11.15 -0.20
CA SER A 143 -4.67 -10.54 1.11
C SER A 143 -3.72 -9.34 1.00
N THR A 144 -2.71 -9.44 0.14
CA THR A 144 -1.77 -8.35 -0.14
C THR A 144 -2.45 -7.15 -0.79
N PHE A 145 -3.25 -7.35 -1.83
CA PHE A 145 -4.00 -6.27 -2.49
C PHE A 145 -4.90 -5.52 -1.52
N VAL A 146 -5.62 -6.25 -0.67
CA VAL A 146 -6.51 -5.67 0.33
C VAL A 146 -5.71 -4.80 1.29
N PHE A 147 -4.65 -5.35 1.87
CA PHE A 147 -3.84 -4.66 2.86
C PHE A 147 -3.22 -3.37 2.30
N VAL A 148 -2.54 -3.49 1.14
CA VAL A 148 -1.81 -2.38 0.52
C VAL A 148 -2.75 -1.29 0.04
N GLY A 149 -3.85 -1.66 -0.62
CA GLY A 149 -4.82 -0.71 -1.16
C GLY A 149 -5.47 0.12 -0.07
N ILE A 150 -5.92 -0.51 1.02
CA ILE A 150 -6.65 0.19 2.08
C ILE A 150 -5.74 1.12 2.85
N ALA A 151 -4.56 0.66 3.26
CA ALA A 151 -3.67 1.44 4.11
C ALA A 151 -3.20 2.73 3.42
N THR A 152 -2.73 2.61 2.17
CA THR A 152 -2.19 3.74 1.39
C THR A 152 -3.29 4.72 1.00
N THR A 153 -4.40 4.24 0.41
CA THR A 153 -5.53 5.10 -0.01
C THR A 153 -6.16 5.83 1.17
N SER A 154 -6.31 5.14 2.32
CA SER A 154 -6.81 5.80 3.54
C SER A 154 -5.93 6.94 3.99
N SER A 155 -4.60 6.74 3.97
CA SER A 155 -3.63 7.75 4.37
C SER A 155 -3.63 8.93 3.39
N GLY A 156 -3.76 8.65 2.08
CA GLY A 156 -3.89 9.69 1.06
C GLY A 156 -5.13 10.56 1.28
N ILE A 157 -6.31 9.94 1.41
CA ILE A 157 -7.57 10.64 1.65
C ILE A 157 -7.52 11.47 2.95
N GLU A 158 -6.97 10.91 4.03
CA GLU A 158 -6.81 11.64 5.29
C GLU A 158 -5.97 12.90 5.11
N ARG A 159 -4.87 12.80 4.37
CA ARG A 159 -4.00 13.94 4.08
C ARG A 159 -4.69 14.97 3.18
N ILE A 160 -5.42 14.53 2.15
CA ILE A 160 -6.16 15.42 1.24
C ILE A 160 -7.18 16.24 2.04
N ILE A 161 -8.01 15.57 2.85
CA ILE A 161 -9.01 16.24 3.68
C ILE A 161 -8.33 17.25 4.61
N ARG A 162 -7.24 16.85 5.27
CA ARG A 162 -6.48 17.76 6.14
C ARG A 162 -5.96 18.98 5.38
N MET A 163 -5.38 18.82 4.20
CA MET A 163 -4.88 19.94 3.40
C MET A 163 -6.00 20.88 2.96
N LEU A 164 -7.16 20.34 2.58
CA LEU A 164 -8.34 21.13 2.25
C LEU A 164 -8.89 21.90 3.47
N THR A 165 -8.79 21.35 4.69
CA THR A 165 -9.22 22.08 5.90
C THR A 165 -8.32 23.26 6.25
N THR A 166 -7.05 23.24 5.85
CA THR A 166 -6.10 24.33 6.09
C THR A 166 -6.00 25.32 4.93
N HIS A 167 -6.49 24.96 3.73
CA HIS A 167 -6.49 25.79 2.52
C HIS A 167 -7.92 26.01 2.01
N SER A 168 -8.65 26.88 2.71
CA SER A 168 -10.09 27.10 2.47
C SER A 168 -10.42 27.69 1.08
N ASP A 169 -9.48 28.42 0.49
CA ASP A 169 -9.53 28.95 -0.87
C ASP A 169 -9.49 27.82 -1.91
N VAL A 170 -8.53 26.90 -1.77
CA VAL A 170 -8.40 25.73 -2.65
C VAL A 170 -9.61 24.80 -2.49
N GLN A 171 -10.12 24.63 -1.27
CA GLN A 171 -11.34 23.87 -1.02
C GLN A 171 -12.57 24.46 -1.73
N LYS A 172 -12.74 25.79 -1.70
CA LYS A 172 -13.86 26.46 -2.39
C LYS A 172 -13.79 26.26 -3.90
N ARG A 173 -12.60 26.47 -4.48
CA ARG A 173 -12.37 26.27 -5.92
C ARG A 173 -12.64 24.83 -6.35
N LEU A 174 -12.22 23.85 -5.55
CA LEU A 174 -12.52 22.43 -5.81
C LEU A 174 -14.03 22.14 -5.76
N LEU A 175 -14.75 22.72 -4.79
CA LEU A 175 -16.20 22.56 -4.70
C LEU A 175 -16.93 23.21 -5.89
N GLU A 176 -16.42 24.33 -6.41
CA GLU A 176 -16.94 24.97 -7.61
C GLU A 176 -16.74 24.07 -8.84
N GLU A 177 -15.52 23.56 -9.07
CA GLU A 177 -15.22 22.62 -10.16
C GLU A 177 -16.13 21.38 -10.10
N LEU A 178 -16.29 20.78 -8.92
CA LEU A 178 -17.14 19.60 -8.74
C LEU A 178 -18.62 19.90 -9.03
N ARG A 179 -19.13 21.08 -8.62
CA ARG A 179 -20.52 21.48 -8.89
C ARG A 179 -20.78 21.74 -10.36
N GLU A 180 -19.82 22.34 -11.05
CA GLU A 180 -19.90 22.55 -12.51
C GLU A 180 -19.89 21.23 -13.26
N ALA A 181 -19.07 20.27 -12.82
CA ALA A 181 -19.02 18.94 -13.41
C ALA A 181 -20.27 18.08 -13.13
N GLN A 182 -20.98 18.34 -12.02
CA GLN A 182 -22.16 17.57 -11.59
C GLN A 182 -23.51 18.12 -12.09
N GLN A 183 -23.53 18.95 -13.13
CA GLN A 183 -24.77 19.59 -13.61
C GLN A 183 -25.90 18.62 -14.00
N ASP A 184 -25.60 17.35 -14.30
CA ASP A 184 -26.56 16.31 -14.69
C ASP A 184 -26.80 15.23 -13.61
N ASP A 185 -26.57 15.54 -12.32
CA ASP A 185 -26.74 14.64 -11.15
C ASP A 185 -25.87 13.37 -11.13
N GLN A 186 -25.15 13.05 -12.22
CA GLN A 186 -24.20 11.93 -12.28
C GLN A 186 -22.88 12.34 -12.93
N LEU A 187 -21.80 12.21 -12.15
CA LEU A 187 -20.43 12.38 -12.65
C LEU A 187 -19.94 11.05 -13.23
N THR A 188 -19.63 11.01 -14.52
CA THR A 188 -19.04 9.83 -15.15
C THR A 188 -17.57 9.66 -14.74
N TYR A 189 -17.03 8.45 -14.90
CA TYR A 189 -15.61 8.16 -14.63
C TYR A 189 -14.68 9.07 -15.45
N ASP A 190 -14.94 9.22 -16.75
CA ASP A 190 -14.10 10.02 -17.64
C ASP A 190 -14.16 11.51 -17.27
N GLN A 191 -15.33 12.02 -16.89
CA GLN A 191 -15.46 13.39 -16.39
C GLN A 191 -14.67 13.59 -15.09
N LEU A 192 -14.80 12.68 -14.12
CA LEU A 192 -14.06 12.75 -12.85
C LEU A 192 -12.54 12.77 -13.08
N MET A 193 -12.05 11.92 -13.98
CA MET A 193 -10.63 11.86 -14.34
C MET A 193 -10.14 13.08 -15.12
N SER A 194 -11.06 13.86 -15.70
CA SER A 194 -10.74 15.05 -16.47
C SER A 194 -10.66 16.33 -15.64
N LEU A 195 -10.96 16.28 -14.33
CA LEU A 195 -11.03 17.45 -13.46
C LEU A 195 -9.62 17.91 -13.05
N PRO A 196 -9.11 19.03 -13.61
CA PRO A 196 -7.73 19.44 -13.40
C PRO A 196 -7.44 19.85 -11.96
N HIS A 197 -8.36 20.52 -11.27
CA HIS A 197 -8.12 21.01 -9.91
C HIS A 197 -8.20 19.87 -8.89
N LEU A 198 -9.12 18.91 -9.07
CA LEU A 198 -9.13 17.67 -8.30
C LEU A 198 -7.83 16.87 -8.45
N ASP A 199 -7.33 16.72 -9.68
CA ASP A 199 -6.07 16.02 -9.96
C ASP A 199 -4.90 16.75 -9.28
N ALA A 200 -4.80 18.07 -9.43
CA ALA A 200 -3.78 18.88 -8.80
C ALA A 200 -3.77 18.75 -7.27
N VAL A 201 -4.95 18.79 -6.61
CA VAL A 201 -5.07 18.57 -5.16
C VAL A 201 -4.55 17.19 -4.76
N CYS A 202 -4.88 16.15 -5.53
CA CYS A 202 -4.44 14.78 -5.24
C CYS A 202 -2.93 14.63 -5.44
N CYS A 203 -2.41 15.06 -6.58
CA CYS A 203 -0.99 15.02 -6.91
C CYS A 203 -0.15 15.79 -5.90
N GLU A 204 -0.54 17.02 -5.57
CA GLU A 204 0.22 17.86 -4.64
C GLU A 204 0.21 17.29 -3.22
N THR A 205 -0.94 16.76 -2.79
CA THR A 205 -1.00 16.11 -1.47
C THR A 205 -0.10 14.87 -1.42
N LEU A 206 -0.03 14.09 -2.49
CA LEU A 206 0.85 12.92 -2.57
C LEU A 206 2.32 13.29 -2.76
N HIS A 207 2.61 14.46 -3.34
CA HIS A 207 3.95 15.02 -3.42
C HIS A 207 4.48 15.33 -2.02
N GLU A 208 3.75 16.11 -1.22
CA GLU A 208 4.19 16.49 0.13
C GLU A 208 4.02 15.35 1.16
N TYR A 209 2.96 14.55 1.03
CA TYR A 209 2.63 13.46 1.96
C TYR A 209 2.45 12.11 1.26
N PRO A 210 3.52 11.55 0.66
CA PRO A 210 3.44 10.23 0.05
C PRO A 210 3.12 9.20 1.15
N PRO A 211 2.09 8.33 0.98
CA PRO A 211 1.76 7.30 1.97
C PRO A 211 2.94 6.37 2.29
N ILE A 212 3.87 6.22 1.34
CA ILE A 212 5.13 5.50 1.49
C ILE A 212 6.28 6.49 1.25
N ASN A 213 6.98 6.88 2.33
CA ASN A 213 8.06 7.88 2.26
C ASN A 213 9.42 7.29 1.86
N LEU A 214 9.65 6.03 2.22
CA LEU A 214 10.88 5.31 1.93
C LEU A 214 10.49 4.10 1.11
N VAL A 215 11.07 3.99 -0.09
CA VAL A 215 11.01 2.77 -0.89
C VAL A 215 12.39 2.14 -0.87
N PRO A 216 12.57 1.15 0.00
CA PRO A 216 13.67 0.23 -0.14
C PRO A 216 13.20 -0.81 -1.21
N ILE A 217 14.05 -1.30 -2.10
CA ILE A 217 13.57 -1.94 -3.36
C ILE A 217 14.15 -3.37 -3.53
N GLN A 218 13.46 -4.51 -3.45
CA GLN A 218 14.10 -5.86 -3.63
C GLN A 218 13.52 -6.67 -4.81
N THR A 219 14.26 -7.69 -5.28
CA THR A 219 13.77 -8.84 -6.08
C THR A 219 13.76 -10.17 -5.27
N TYR A 220 12.56 -10.65 -4.85
CA TYR A 220 12.01 -12.01 -4.47
C TYR A 220 12.75 -13.07 -3.58
N PRO A 221 12.05 -14.01 -2.85
CA PRO A 221 10.81 -13.94 -2.01
C PRO A 221 10.97 -14.60 -0.59
N PRO A 222 9.94 -14.70 0.29
CA PRO A 222 8.87 -13.77 0.65
C PRO A 222 8.74 -13.64 2.20
N VAL A 223 9.49 -12.78 2.90
CA VAL A 223 9.19 -12.54 4.34
C VAL A 223 9.58 -11.16 4.89
N ASN A 224 9.97 -10.21 4.03
CA ASN A 224 10.44 -8.91 4.51
C ASN A 224 9.34 -7.87 4.36
N LEU A 225 8.78 -7.43 5.49
CA LEU A 225 7.71 -6.42 5.58
C LEU A 225 8.10 -5.05 5.04
N VAL A 226 9.40 -4.85 4.75
CA VAL A 226 9.96 -3.65 4.14
C VAL A 226 11.08 -4.13 3.19
N PRO A 227 10.89 -4.10 1.85
CA PRO A 227 11.85 -4.64 0.87
C PRO A 227 13.11 -3.78 0.83
N ILE A 228 14.36 -4.26 0.79
CA ILE A 228 15.57 -3.38 0.64
C ILE A 228 16.36 -3.82 -0.62
N GLN A 229 16.80 -2.89 -1.50
CA GLN A 229 17.67 -3.28 -2.65
C GLN A 229 18.99 -3.63 -2.09
N THR A 230 19.59 -4.66 -2.66
CA THR A 230 21.00 -4.91 -2.52
C THR A 230 21.64 -4.83 -3.90
N VAL A 231 22.67 -4.01 -4.04
CA VAL A 231 23.45 -3.90 -5.28
C VAL A 231 23.99 -5.28 -5.68
N ARG A 232 23.69 -5.71 -6.92
CA ARG A 232 23.99 -7.08 -7.39
C ARG A 232 25.43 -7.26 -7.87
N LYS A 233 26.07 -6.16 -8.28
CA LYS A 233 27.44 -6.08 -8.77
C LYS A 233 27.97 -4.69 -8.43
N ASP A 234 29.26 -4.60 -8.13
CA ASP A 234 29.92 -3.33 -7.89
C ASP A 234 29.58 -2.35 -9.03
N ILE A 235 29.12 -1.16 -8.65
CA ILE A 235 28.69 -0.12 -9.59
C ILE A 235 29.25 1.22 -9.15
N MET A 236 29.77 1.99 -10.09
CA MET A 236 30.02 3.42 -9.89
C MET A 236 28.69 4.13 -10.11
N LEU A 237 28.12 4.67 -9.03
CA LEU A 237 26.89 5.43 -9.09
C LEU A 237 27.23 6.91 -9.36
N PRO A 238 26.89 7.44 -10.55
CA PRO A 238 27.09 8.86 -10.82
C PRO A 238 26.12 9.68 -9.99
N LEU A 239 26.62 10.77 -9.40
CA LEU A 239 25.81 11.73 -8.68
C LEU A 239 25.33 12.82 -9.63
N SER A 240 24.09 13.27 -9.45
CA SER A 240 23.54 14.39 -10.23
C SER A 240 24.28 15.70 -9.98
N LYS A 241 24.77 15.88 -8.74
CA LYS A 241 25.63 16.99 -8.32
C LYS A 241 26.81 16.43 -7.52
N PRO A 242 28.03 16.97 -7.73
CA PRO A 242 29.16 16.58 -6.92
C PRO A 242 28.93 16.89 -5.44
N ILE A 243 29.40 16.02 -4.55
CA ILE A 243 29.35 16.19 -3.10
C ILE A 243 30.75 16.29 -2.52
N ILE A 244 30.89 17.01 -1.41
CA ILE A 244 32.17 17.11 -0.69
C ILE A 244 32.25 15.94 0.30
N GLY A 245 33.25 15.09 0.13
CA GLY A 245 33.55 13.97 1.03
C GLY A 245 34.05 14.45 2.39
N SER A 246 34.08 13.54 3.38
CA SER A 246 34.63 13.82 4.71
C SER A 246 36.14 14.16 4.70
N ASP A 247 36.83 13.83 3.62
CA ASP A 247 38.22 14.15 3.34
C ASP A 247 38.40 15.50 2.63
N GLY A 248 37.31 16.23 2.39
CA GLY A 248 37.30 17.54 1.71
C GLY A 248 37.41 17.45 0.18
N ARG A 249 37.41 16.25 -0.40
CA ARG A 249 37.48 16.08 -1.86
C ARG A 249 36.10 16.11 -2.48
N GLU A 250 36.01 16.69 -3.67
CA GLU A 250 34.80 16.65 -4.48
C GLU A 250 34.66 15.28 -5.14
N VAL A 251 33.50 14.66 -4.96
CA VAL A 251 33.16 13.33 -5.46
C VAL A 251 31.96 13.45 -6.37
N SER A 252 32.13 13.09 -7.64
CA SER A 252 31.05 13.06 -8.65
C SER A 252 30.46 11.67 -8.85
N GLU A 253 31.15 10.62 -8.39
CA GLU A 253 30.70 9.23 -8.50
C GLU A 253 31.06 8.46 -7.23
N VAL A 254 30.15 7.61 -6.76
CA VAL A 254 30.34 6.80 -5.56
C VAL A 254 30.38 5.33 -5.93
N LEU A 255 31.44 4.62 -5.53
CA LEU A 255 31.47 3.17 -5.62
C LEU A 255 30.43 2.60 -4.65
N VAL A 256 29.48 1.85 -5.18
CA VAL A 256 28.51 1.08 -4.41
C VAL A 256 28.84 -0.40 -4.59
N PRO A 257 29.49 -1.04 -3.60
CA PRO A 257 29.85 -2.44 -3.68
C PRO A 257 28.63 -3.36 -3.78
N LYS A 258 28.82 -4.52 -4.40
CA LYS A 258 27.88 -5.63 -4.33
C LYS A 258 27.57 -5.96 -2.88
N GLY A 259 26.29 -6.13 -2.57
CA GLY A 259 25.86 -6.36 -1.19
C GLY A 259 25.44 -5.10 -0.44
N THR A 260 25.62 -3.91 -1.02
CA THR A 260 25.20 -2.65 -0.40
C THR A 260 23.70 -2.44 -0.54
N ASP A 261 23.07 -2.08 0.58
CA ASP A 261 21.66 -1.78 0.61
C ASP A 261 21.37 -0.34 0.19
N VAL A 262 20.42 -0.14 -0.74
CA VAL A 262 20.01 1.20 -1.21
C VAL A 262 18.57 1.47 -0.80
N VAL A 263 18.37 2.63 -0.17
CA VAL A 263 17.06 3.14 0.24
C VAL A 263 16.78 4.43 -0.51
N ILE A 264 15.67 4.49 -1.25
CA ILE A 264 15.24 5.70 -1.93
C ILE A 264 14.26 6.45 -1.03
N SER A 265 14.54 7.74 -0.80
CA SER A 265 13.61 8.64 -0.13
C SER A 265 12.70 9.27 -1.17
N ILE A 266 11.44 8.84 -1.23
CA ILE A 266 10.41 9.48 -2.07
C ILE A 266 10.21 10.91 -1.57
N LEU A 267 10.03 11.08 -0.26
CA LEU A 267 9.84 12.39 0.33
C LEU A 267 11.01 13.32 0.01
N GLY A 268 12.25 12.84 0.11
CA GLY A 268 13.43 13.64 -0.20
C GLY A 268 13.52 14.03 -1.69
N SER A 269 12.98 13.22 -2.60
CA SER A 269 12.90 13.56 -4.02
C SER A 269 11.78 14.56 -4.30
N ASN A 270 10.63 14.41 -3.65
CA ASN A 270 9.50 15.31 -3.81
C ASN A 270 9.82 16.69 -3.23
N THR A 271 10.49 16.76 -2.08
CA THR A 271 10.85 18.03 -1.46
C THR A 271 12.19 18.58 -1.92
N ASN A 272 12.74 18.13 -3.05
CA ASN A 272 14.04 18.56 -3.54
C ASN A 272 13.91 19.91 -4.30
N PRO A 273 14.49 21.01 -3.79
CA PRO A 273 14.37 22.31 -4.44
C PRO A 273 15.05 22.39 -5.82
N ASP A 274 16.01 21.50 -6.08
CA ASP A 274 16.69 21.42 -7.37
C ASP A 274 15.84 20.77 -8.46
N LEU A 275 14.86 19.95 -8.08
CA LEU A 275 13.96 19.26 -9.01
C LEU A 275 12.65 20.02 -9.23
N TRP A 276 12.14 20.66 -8.18
CA TRP A 276 10.86 21.35 -8.21
C TRP A 276 11.07 22.87 -8.27
N SER A 277 11.58 23.46 -7.19
CA SER A 277 11.87 24.90 -7.06
C SER A 277 12.17 25.25 -5.59
N ALA A 278 12.52 26.50 -5.28
CA ALA A 278 12.79 26.94 -3.91
C ALA A 278 11.63 26.70 -2.91
N ASP A 279 10.40 26.65 -3.43
CA ASP A 279 9.15 26.42 -2.72
C ASP A 279 8.70 24.94 -2.76
N ALA A 280 9.58 23.98 -3.05
CA ALA A 280 9.29 22.54 -3.04
C ALA A 280 8.77 21.96 -1.70
N LEU A 281 8.74 22.78 -0.64
CA LEU A 281 8.20 22.43 0.68
C LEU A 281 6.82 23.05 0.93
N GLU A 282 6.36 23.93 0.03
CA GLU A 282 5.06 24.57 0.13
C GLU A 282 4.03 23.78 -0.66
N TRP A 283 2.87 23.53 -0.06
CA TRP A 283 1.76 22.87 -0.73
C TRP A 283 1.07 23.85 -1.69
N LYS A 284 1.18 23.62 -3.00
CA LYS A 284 0.57 24.47 -4.04
C LYS A 284 -0.13 23.63 -5.09
N THR A 285 -1.35 24.01 -5.44
CA THR A 285 -2.11 23.33 -6.49
C THR A 285 -1.91 23.97 -7.88
N GLU A 286 -1.10 25.02 -7.96
CA GLU A 286 -0.80 25.78 -9.18
C GLU A 286 0.68 25.61 -9.52
N TRP A 287 1.00 24.53 -10.24
CA TRP A 287 2.33 24.27 -10.81
C TRP A 287 2.29 24.39 -12.35
#